data_AF-A0A813X0G2-F1
#
_entry.id   AF-A0A813X0G2-F1
#
_cell.length_a   1.000
_cell.length_b   1.000
_cell.length_c   1.000
_cell.angle_alpha   90.00
_cell.angle_beta   90.00
_cell.angle_gamma   90.00
#
_symmetry.space_group_name_H-M   'P 1'
#
loop_
_entity.id
_entity.type
_entity.pdbx_description
1 polymer ?
#
loop_
_entity_poly.entity_id
_entity_poly.type
_entity_poly.pdbx_seq_one_letter_code
_entity_poly.pdbx_strand_id
1 'polypeptide(L)'
;MRLIIDTHTIFKPYARYWLTPIIHMCNQMFENSSEGLNTFIIDTIVILLSWHKQAIPSELDSIAIQRFIEYLFSNCSHRNVIVMKSNLDLIKKLIECWKERIHAPTLILFKLISEPDLKSKQNAISLSLIEILLANDILPYYVPPTPTGNLPSVTTNSILTTITKGFN
;
A
#
# COMPACT_ATOMS: atom_id res chain seq x y z
N MET A 1 16.28 -13.06 13.42
CA MET A 1 16.24 -12.27 12.18
C MET A 1 17.61 -11.97 11.60
N ARG A 2 18.61 -11.47 12.35
CA ARG A 2 19.99 -11.34 11.81
C ARG A 2 20.51 -12.59 11.12
N LEU A 3 20.31 -13.78 11.70
CA LEU A 3 20.66 -15.05 11.04
C LEU A 3 20.00 -15.22 9.66
N ILE A 4 18.71 -14.88 9.53
CA ILE A 4 17.96 -14.98 8.27
C ILE A 4 18.45 -13.93 7.26
N ILE A 5 18.80 -12.73 7.73
CA ILE A 5 19.42 -11.67 6.93
C ILE A 5 20.78 -12.14 6.38
N ASP A 6 21.61 -12.67 7.26
CA ASP A 6 22.98 -13.10 6.95
C ASP A 6 23.02 -14.37 6.08
N THR A 7 21.99 -15.22 6.15
CA THR A 7 21.89 -16.48 5.39
C THR A 7 20.71 -16.54 4.42
N HIS A 8 20.26 -15.38 3.93
CA HIS A 8 19.07 -15.27 3.08
C HIS A 8 19.14 -16.10 1.79
N THR A 9 20.34 -16.45 1.31
CA THR A 9 20.56 -17.32 0.14
C THR A 9 20.22 -18.78 0.43
N ILE A 10 20.42 -19.26 1.66
CA ILE A 10 20.13 -20.63 2.09
C ILE A 10 18.63 -20.84 2.28
N PHE A 11 17.93 -19.82 2.80
CA PHE A 11 16.49 -19.86 3.03
C PHE A 11 15.64 -19.54 1.79
N LYS A 12 16.27 -19.04 0.71
CA LYS A 12 15.64 -18.72 -0.57
C LYS A 12 14.68 -19.80 -1.10
N PRO A 13 15.05 -21.09 -1.22
CA PRO A 13 14.12 -22.14 -1.68
C PRO A 13 12.87 -22.33 -0.79
N TYR A 14 12.94 -21.91 0.48
CA TYR A 14 11.82 -21.97 1.42
C TYR A 14 11.11 -20.62 1.60
N ALA A 15 11.46 -19.60 0.81
CA ALA A 15 10.99 -18.23 1.01
C ALA A 15 9.46 -18.10 1.05
N ARG A 16 8.73 -18.95 0.30
CA ARG A 16 7.26 -18.98 0.33
C ARG A 16 6.68 -19.21 1.72
N TYR A 17 7.33 -20.02 2.55
CA TYR A 17 6.87 -20.33 3.90
C TYR A 17 7.26 -19.26 4.91
N TRP A 18 8.32 -18.51 4.62
CA TRP A 18 8.84 -17.45 5.49
C TRP A 18 8.16 -16.11 5.26
N LEU A 19 7.52 -15.90 4.11
CA LEU A 19 6.84 -14.65 3.78
C LEU A 19 5.78 -14.28 4.83
N THR A 20 4.81 -15.16 5.08
CA THR A 20 3.69 -14.90 6.00
C THR A 20 4.15 -14.61 7.42
N PRO A 21 5.05 -15.41 8.06
CA PRO A 21 5.56 -15.10 9.38
C PRO A 21 6.34 -13.79 9.46
N ILE A 22 7.15 -13.48 8.44
CA ILE A 22 7.95 -12.24 8.40
C ILE A 22 7.03 -11.02 8.35
N ILE A 23 5.99 -11.05 7.52
CA ILE A 23 5.04 -9.94 7.39
C ILE A 23 4.25 -9.75 8.68
N HIS A 24 3.76 -10.84 9.29
CA HIS A 24 3.07 -10.75 10.58
C HIS A 24 3.94 -10.15 11.67
N MET A 25 5.22 -10.56 11.75
CA MET A 25 6.16 -9.99 12.71
C MET A 25 6.43 -8.51 12.43
N CYS A 26 6.53 -8.10 11.16
CA CYS A 26 6.63 -6.69 10.80
C CYS A 26 5.43 -5.88 11.30
N ASN A 27 4.21 -6.37 11.05
CA ASN A 27 2.99 -5.72 11.52
C ASN A 27 2.96 -5.58 13.05
N GLN A 28 3.33 -6.62 13.80
CA GLN A 28 3.40 -6.56 15.27
C GLN A 28 4.46 -5.58 15.76
N MET A 29 5.60 -5.45 15.09
CA MET A 29 6.60 -4.45 15.46
C MET A 29 6.10 -3.03 15.16
N PHE A 30 5.41 -2.81 14.04
CA PHE A 30 4.84 -1.49 13.72
C PHE A 30 3.85 -1.02 14.78
N GLU A 31 3.03 -1.92 15.33
CA GLU A 31 2.11 -1.61 16.43
C GLU A 31 2.84 -1.17 17.71
N ASN A 32 4.05 -1.70 17.94
CA ASN A 32 4.86 -1.41 19.12
C ASN A 32 5.86 -0.26 18.90
N SER A 33 6.12 0.13 17.67
CA SER A 33 7.06 1.20 17.32
C SER A 33 6.32 2.52 17.11
N SER A 34 6.60 3.51 17.94
CA SER A 34 6.10 4.88 17.76
C SER A 34 6.95 5.73 16.80
N GLU A 35 8.05 5.18 16.28
CA GLU A 35 9.10 5.95 15.62
C GLU A 35 9.49 5.35 14.25
N GLY A 36 8.91 5.90 13.17
CA GLY A 36 9.33 5.73 11.78
C GLY A 36 9.57 4.30 11.27
N LEU A 37 10.24 4.18 10.11
CA LEU A 37 10.74 2.89 9.63
C LEU A 37 12.03 2.52 10.36
N ASN A 38 11.95 1.56 11.28
CA ASN A 38 13.12 1.01 11.95
C ASN A 38 14.05 0.33 10.93
N THR A 39 15.37 0.44 11.13
CA THR A 39 16.40 -0.23 10.33
C THR A 39 16.13 -1.72 10.12
N PHE A 40 15.57 -2.39 11.14
CA PHE A 40 15.18 -3.79 11.03
C PHE A 40 14.12 -4.06 9.95
N ILE A 41 13.14 -3.16 9.81
CA ILE A 41 12.07 -3.28 8.83
C ILE A 41 12.65 -3.04 7.43
N ILE A 42 13.55 -2.06 7.31
CA ILE A 42 14.29 -1.80 6.08
C ILE A 42 15.06 -3.05 5.63
N ASP A 43 15.85 -3.66 6.52
CA ASP A 43 16.60 -4.89 6.22
C ASP A 43 15.67 -6.04 5.81
N THR A 44 14.50 -6.12 6.45
CA THR A 44 13.47 -7.11 6.12
C THR A 44 12.92 -6.91 4.71
N ILE A 45 12.58 -5.67 4.33
CA ILE A 45 12.12 -5.34 2.97
C ILE A 45 13.18 -5.73 1.93
N VAL A 46 14.46 -5.46 2.21
CA VAL A 46 15.56 -5.84 1.31
C VAL A 46 15.59 -7.36 1.06
N ILE A 47 15.32 -8.18 2.08
CA ILE A 47 15.23 -9.63 1.92
C ILE A 47 14.01 -10.05 1.13
N LEU A 48 12.85 -9.45 1.44
CA LEU A 48 11.61 -9.71 0.71
C LEU A 48 11.78 -9.38 -0.79
N LEU A 49 12.46 -8.28 -1.10
CA LEU A 49 12.86 -7.92 -2.45
C LEU A 49 13.84 -8.91 -3.06
N SER A 50 14.77 -9.51 -2.31
CA SER A 50 15.64 -10.59 -2.82
C SER A 50 14.85 -11.86 -3.16
N TRP A 51 13.76 -12.11 -2.43
CA TRP A 51 12.93 -13.31 -2.54
C TRP A 51 11.68 -13.16 -3.41
N HIS A 52 11.41 -11.98 -3.97
CA HIS A 52 10.15 -11.67 -4.67
C HIS A 52 9.74 -12.69 -5.76
N LYS A 53 10.70 -13.30 -6.48
CA LYS A 53 10.42 -14.30 -7.53
C LYS A 53 9.89 -15.63 -6.99
N GLN A 54 10.12 -15.93 -5.73
CA GLN A 54 9.84 -17.23 -5.11
C GLN A 54 8.82 -17.12 -3.96
N ALA A 55 8.83 -15.99 -3.27
CA ALA A 55 7.87 -15.64 -2.22
C ALA A 55 6.84 -14.66 -2.79
N ILE A 56 5.88 -15.20 -3.54
CA ILE A 56 4.73 -14.42 -4.02
C ILE A 56 3.64 -14.50 -2.94
N PRO A 57 3.13 -13.37 -2.43
CA PRO A 57 1.93 -13.28 -1.62
C PRO A 57 0.81 -14.24 -2.00
N SER A 58 0.32 -15.08 -1.09
CA SER A 58 -0.94 -15.80 -1.31
C SER A 58 -2.14 -14.86 -1.09
N GLU A 59 -3.30 -15.17 -1.66
CA GLU A 59 -4.54 -14.40 -1.41
C GLU A 59 -4.95 -14.43 0.07
N LEU A 60 -4.65 -15.53 0.76
CA LEU A 60 -4.87 -15.69 2.20
C LEU A 60 -4.07 -14.66 3.03
N ASP A 61 -2.92 -14.23 2.53
CA ASP A 61 -2.03 -13.28 3.19
C ASP A 61 -2.32 -11.83 2.78
N SER A 62 -3.26 -11.60 1.86
CA SER A 62 -3.56 -10.29 1.27
C SER A 62 -3.84 -9.23 2.33
N ILE A 63 -4.56 -9.56 3.40
CA ILE A 63 -4.87 -8.64 4.50
C ILE A 63 -3.60 -8.24 5.26
N ALA A 64 -2.74 -9.22 5.57
CA ALA A 64 -1.50 -8.96 6.31
C ALA A 64 -0.53 -8.12 5.47
N ILE A 65 -0.47 -8.38 4.17
CA ILE A 65 0.33 -7.60 3.22
C ILE A 65 -0.23 -6.20 3.06
N GLN A 66 -1.54 -6.06 2.91
CA GLN A 66 -2.19 -4.76 2.78
C GLN A 66 -1.87 -3.89 3.99
N ARG A 67 -2.03 -4.44 5.20
CA ARG A 67 -1.64 -3.74 6.44
C ARG A 67 -0.17 -3.37 6.46
N PHE A 68 0.71 -4.25 6.01
CA PHE A 68 2.15 -3.98 5.94
C PHE A 68 2.44 -2.78 5.02
N ILE A 69 1.86 -2.75 3.82
CA ILE A 69 1.99 -1.62 2.88
C ILE A 69 1.43 -0.33 3.48
N GLU A 70 0.29 -0.39 4.14
CA GLU A 70 -0.35 0.73 4.83
C GLU A 70 0.57 1.33 5.91
N TYR A 71 1.24 0.49 6.70
CA TYR A 71 2.23 0.94 7.67
C TYR A 71 3.46 1.57 7.01
N LEU A 72 3.94 1.01 5.89
CA LEU A 72 5.06 1.59 5.15
C LEU A 72 4.73 2.99 4.63
N PHE A 73 3.53 3.18 4.09
CA PHE A 73 3.09 4.48 3.58
C PHE A 73 2.96 5.51 4.72
N SER A 74 2.43 5.07 5.86
CA SER A 74 2.25 5.95 7.02
C SER A 74 3.57 6.38 7.66
N ASN A 75 4.60 5.51 7.64
CA ASN A 75 5.86 5.73 8.36
C ASN A 75 7.06 6.07 7.47
N CYS A 76 6.87 6.23 6.16
CA CYS A 76 7.96 6.54 5.22
C CYS A 76 8.59 7.93 5.41
N SER A 77 7.88 8.85 6.08
CA SER A 77 8.34 10.21 6.35
C SER A 77 9.47 10.22 7.37
N HIS A 78 10.55 10.93 7.03
CA HIS A 78 11.69 11.11 7.92
C HIS A 78 12.22 12.54 7.79
N ARG A 79 12.73 13.09 8.90
CA ARG A 79 13.38 14.41 8.93
C ARG A 79 14.56 14.53 7.94
N ASN A 80 15.20 13.42 7.60
CA ASN A 80 16.35 13.37 6.71
C ASN A 80 15.85 12.99 5.31
N VAL A 81 16.03 13.91 4.36
CA VAL A 81 15.57 13.76 2.97
C VAL A 81 16.25 12.59 2.27
N ILE A 82 17.51 12.27 2.61
CA ILE A 82 18.24 11.14 2.02
C ILE A 82 17.60 9.82 2.45
N VAL A 83 17.32 9.69 3.74
CA VAL A 83 16.65 8.50 4.31
C VAL A 83 15.24 8.37 3.75
N MET A 84 14.49 9.48 3.71
CA MET A 84 13.15 9.52 3.13
C MET A 84 13.13 9.07 1.67
N LYS A 85 14.07 9.55 0.84
CA LYS A 85 14.20 9.09 -0.57
C LYS A 85 14.52 7.60 -0.66
N SER A 86 15.47 7.13 0.16
CA SER A 86 15.80 5.71 0.21
C SER A 86 14.61 4.84 0.61
N ASN A 87 13.79 5.30 1.56
CA ASN A 87 12.56 4.62 1.98
C ASN A 87 11.55 4.56 0.82
N LEU A 88 11.34 5.67 0.11
CA LEU A 88 10.46 5.71 -1.06
C LEU A 88 10.95 4.79 -2.18
N ASP A 89 12.26 4.73 -2.45
CA ASP A 89 12.84 3.82 -3.46
C ASP A 89 12.62 2.34 -3.10
N LEU A 90 12.72 1.99 -1.81
CA LEU A 90 12.44 0.64 -1.34
C LEU A 90 10.96 0.29 -1.49
N ILE A 91 10.07 1.20 -1.10
CA ILE A 91 8.61 1.03 -1.25
C ILE A 91 8.25 0.89 -2.73
N LYS A 92 8.82 1.72 -3.60
CA LYS A 92 8.64 1.65 -5.05
C LYS A 92 8.97 0.26 -5.60
N LYS A 93 10.16 -0.25 -5.29
CA LYS A 93 10.59 -1.58 -5.73
C LYS A 93 9.67 -2.68 -5.18
N LEU A 94 9.19 -2.54 -3.95
CA LEU A 94 8.31 -3.53 -3.34
C LEU A 94 6.96 -3.59 -4.06
N ILE A 95 6.37 -2.43 -4.36
CA ILE A 95 5.13 -2.32 -5.12
C ILE A 95 5.32 -2.88 -6.54
N GLU A 96 6.40 -2.53 -7.22
CA GLU A 96 6.73 -3.08 -8.55
C GLU A 96 6.79 -4.62 -8.53
N CYS A 97 7.36 -5.21 -7.48
CA CYS A 97 7.46 -6.66 -7.33
C CYS A 97 6.11 -7.34 -7.06
N TRP A 98 5.18 -6.66 -6.38
CA TRP A 98 3.93 -7.26 -5.87
C TRP A 98 2.66 -6.58 -6.43
N LYS A 99 2.78 -5.86 -7.55
CA LYS A 99 1.70 -5.06 -8.15
C LYS A 99 0.38 -5.80 -8.38
N GLU A 100 0.43 -7.11 -8.64
CA GLU A 100 -0.76 -7.95 -8.87
C GLU A 100 -1.48 -8.36 -7.58
N ARG A 101 -0.88 -8.12 -6.41
CA ARG A 101 -1.33 -8.61 -5.10
C ARG A 101 -1.55 -7.50 -4.07
N ILE A 102 -1.30 -6.25 -4.45
CA ILE A 102 -1.44 -5.07 -3.59
C ILE A 102 -2.60 -4.21 -4.09
N HIS A 103 -3.38 -3.69 -3.15
CA HIS A 103 -4.39 -2.66 -3.43
C HIS A 103 -3.92 -1.30 -2.92
N ALA A 104 -4.35 -0.22 -3.60
CA ALA A 104 -4.00 1.13 -3.18
C ALA A 104 -4.58 1.45 -1.79
N PRO A 105 -3.75 1.86 -0.81
CA PRO A 105 -4.22 2.25 0.52
C PRO A 105 -4.87 3.64 0.48
N THR A 106 -6.05 3.72 -0.13
CA THR A 106 -6.76 4.95 -0.48
C THR A 106 -7.00 5.84 0.74
N LEU A 107 -7.38 5.24 1.88
CA LEU A 107 -7.66 5.98 3.12
C LEU A 107 -6.42 6.65 3.70
N ILE A 108 -5.26 5.97 3.65
CA ILE A 108 -4.00 6.51 4.17
C ILE A 108 -3.48 7.60 3.24
N LEU A 109 -3.56 7.40 1.92
CA LEU A 109 -3.23 8.45 0.96
C LEU A 109 -4.10 9.69 1.17
N PHE A 110 -5.41 9.51 1.30
CA PHE A 110 -6.33 10.62 1.57
C PHE A 110 -5.97 11.34 2.87
N LYS A 111 -5.68 10.60 3.94
CA LYS A 111 -5.25 11.19 5.22
C LYS A 111 -3.95 11.99 5.08
N LEU A 112 -2.96 11.43 4.38
CA LEU A 112 -1.66 12.08 4.17
C LEU A 112 -1.74 13.34 3.29
N ILE A 113 -2.68 13.39 2.35
CA ILE A 113 -2.92 14.57 1.49
C ILE A 113 -3.77 15.61 2.20
N SER A 114 -4.73 15.17 3.02
CA SER A 114 -5.68 16.04 3.71
C SER A 114 -5.11 16.69 4.97
N GLU A 115 -3.88 16.33 5.37
CA GLU A 115 -3.21 16.93 6.52
C GLU A 115 -2.76 18.36 6.18
N PRO A 116 -3.37 19.40 6.79
CA PRO A 116 -3.26 20.78 6.31
C PRO A 116 -1.99 21.49 6.81
N ASP A 117 -0.84 20.81 6.80
CA ASP A 117 0.43 21.40 7.18
C ASP A 117 1.22 21.91 5.97
N LEU A 118 1.10 23.21 5.71
CA LEU A 118 1.82 23.92 4.65
C LEU A 118 3.35 23.95 4.86
N LYS A 119 3.86 23.65 6.06
CA LYS A 119 5.30 23.57 6.34
C LYS A 119 5.86 22.16 6.22
N SER A 120 4.99 21.16 6.18
CA SER A 120 5.36 19.76 6.13
C SER A 120 5.71 19.32 4.71
N LYS A 121 6.83 18.61 4.55
CA LYS A 121 7.20 17.94 3.29
C LYS A 121 6.31 16.71 3.01
N GLN A 122 5.35 16.40 3.87
CA GLN A 122 4.51 15.22 3.79
C GLN A 122 3.58 15.23 2.58
N ASN A 123 3.16 16.41 2.10
CA ASN A 123 2.41 16.55 0.86
C ASN A 123 3.24 16.14 -0.38
N ALA A 124 4.55 16.42 -0.37
CA ALA A 124 5.43 15.98 -1.46
C ALA A 124 5.64 14.45 -1.42
N ILE A 125 5.69 13.87 -0.21
CA ILE A 125 5.80 12.41 -0.01
C ILE A 125 4.53 11.72 -0.49
N SER A 126 3.35 12.19 -0.09
CA SER A 126 2.08 11.61 -0.51
C SER A 126 1.90 11.67 -2.02
N LEU A 127 2.28 12.79 -2.66
CA LEU A 127 2.30 12.89 -4.11
C LEU A 127 3.26 11.88 -4.76
N SER A 128 4.46 11.72 -4.21
CA SER A 128 5.43 10.73 -4.70
C SER A 128 4.91 9.29 -4.56
N LEU A 129 4.19 8.98 -3.47
CA LEU A 129 3.56 7.68 -3.27
C LEU A 129 2.45 7.41 -4.29
N ILE A 130 1.65 8.42 -4.63
CA ILE A 130 0.62 8.31 -5.69
C ILE A 130 1.29 8.07 -7.04
N GLU A 131 2.37 8.78 -7.35
CA GLU A 131 3.14 8.58 -8.58
C GLU A 131 3.66 7.14 -8.69
N ILE A 132 4.18 6.58 -7.60
CA ILE A 132 4.63 5.18 -7.54
C ILE A 132 3.49 4.20 -7.85
N LEU A 133 2.29 4.45 -7.31
CA LEU A 133 1.12 3.59 -7.57
C LEU A 133 0.67 3.70 -9.03
N LEU A 134 0.55 4.92 -9.54
CA LEU A 134 0.16 5.18 -10.94
C LEU A 134 1.16 4.59 -11.93
N ALA A 135 2.46 4.65 -11.63
CA ALA A 135 3.50 4.05 -12.46
C ALA A 135 3.41 2.51 -12.54
N ASN A 136 2.67 1.88 -11.63
CA ASN A 136 2.46 0.44 -11.57
C ASN A 136 1.04 0.02 -12.01
N ASP A 137 0.30 0.91 -12.67
CA ASP A 137 -1.09 0.71 -13.09
C ASP A 137 -2.07 0.47 -11.92
N ILE A 138 -1.70 0.87 -10.70
CA ILE A 138 -2.55 0.78 -9.52
C ILE A 138 -3.28 2.11 -9.34
N LEU A 139 -4.60 2.09 -9.50
CA LEU A 139 -5.42 3.28 -9.26
C LEU A 139 -5.35 3.69 -7.78
N PRO A 140 -5.08 4.97 -7.46
CA PRO A 140 -4.93 5.45 -6.08
C PRO A 140 -6.26 5.52 -5.31
N TYR A 141 -7.37 5.14 -5.95
CA TYR A 141 -8.70 5.06 -5.37
C TYR A 141 -9.29 3.67 -5.61
N TYR A 142 -9.97 3.14 -4.59
CA TYR A 142 -10.76 1.94 -4.73
C TYR A 142 -11.95 2.20 -5.65
N VAL A 143 -11.95 1.57 -6.82
CA VAL A 143 -13.15 1.44 -7.65
C VAL A 143 -13.87 0.18 -7.16
N PRO A 144 -15.03 0.28 -6.47
CA PRO A 144 -15.81 -0.91 -6.20
C PRO A 144 -16.09 -1.61 -7.54
N PRO A 145 -15.96 -2.95 -7.62
CA PRO A 145 -16.36 -3.67 -8.81
C PRO A 145 -17.80 -3.25 -9.12
N THR A 146 -18.01 -2.69 -10.32
CA THR A 146 -19.35 -2.37 -10.80
C THR A 146 -20.23 -3.57 -10.52
N PRO A 147 -21.35 -3.43 -9.79
CA PRO A 147 -22.24 -4.55 -9.58
C PRO A 147 -22.62 -5.09 -10.96
N THR A 148 -22.14 -6.30 -11.29
CA THR A 148 -22.56 -7.08 -12.46
C THR A 148 -23.96 -7.62 -12.21
N GLY A 149 -24.88 -6.71 -11.94
CA GLY A 149 -26.29 -6.93 -11.72
C GLY A 149 -26.97 -5.71 -12.28
N ASN A 150 -27.61 -5.90 -13.43
CA ASN A 150 -28.48 -4.96 -14.14
C ASN A 150 -29.04 -3.86 -13.21
N LEU A 151 -28.36 -2.71 -13.12
CA LEU A 151 -29.04 -1.51 -12.69
C LEU A 151 -29.98 -1.12 -13.84
N PRO A 152 -31.28 -0.91 -13.61
CA PRO A 152 -32.14 -0.37 -14.64
C PRO A 152 -31.54 0.96 -15.08
N SER A 153 -31.46 1.16 -16.39
CA SER A 153 -31.08 2.44 -16.98
C SER A 153 -31.98 3.51 -16.39
N VAL A 154 -31.43 4.30 -15.45
CA VAL A 154 -32.08 5.53 -14.99
C VAL A 154 -32.03 6.48 -16.17
N THR A 155 -33.02 6.32 -17.04
CA THR A 155 -33.28 7.20 -18.16
C THR A 155 -33.74 8.50 -17.52
N THR A 156 -33.00 9.58 -17.75
CA THR A 156 -33.19 10.94 -17.23
C THR A 156 -34.61 11.49 -17.42
N ASN A 157 -35.45 10.80 -18.19
CA ASN A 157 -36.84 11.13 -18.48
C ASN A 157 -37.82 10.87 -17.33
N SER A 158 -37.52 10.01 -16.35
CA SER A 158 -38.45 9.72 -15.23
C SER A 158 -38.48 10.80 -14.15
N ILE A 159 -37.44 11.64 -14.07
CA ILE A 159 -37.37 12.76 -13.11
C ILE A 159 -38.23 13.94 -13.60
N LEU A 160 -38.28 14.18 -14.91
CA LEU A 160 -39.02 15.31 -15.50
C LEU A 160 -40.55 15.15 -15.40
N THR A 161 -41.07 13.92 -15.38
CA THR A 161 -42.52 13.68 -15.23
C THR A 161 -43.01 13.82 -13.79
N THR A 162 -42.12 13.67 -12.79
CA THR A 162 -42.49 13.82 -11.38
C THR A 162 -42.49 15.30 -10.98
N ILE A 163 -41.60 16.11 -11.58
CA ILE A 163 -41.55 17.56 -11.30
C ILE A 163 -42.73 18.30 -11.94
N THR A 164 -43.25 17.84 -13.09
CA THR A 164 -44.38 18.49 -13.79
C THR A 164 -45.77 18.14 -13.23
N LYS A 165 -45.90 17.13 -12.36
CA LYS A 165 -47.17 16.81 -11.67
C LYS A 165 -47.38 17.56 -10.35
N GLY A 166 -46.37 18.34 -9.90
CA GLY A 166 -46.46 19.17 -8.68
C GLY A 166 -46.86 20.62 -8.92
N PHE A 167 -47.15 21.03 -10.17
CA PHE A 167 -47.49 22.40 -10.54
C PHE A 167 -48.73 22.47 -11.44
N ASN A 168 -49.83 21.83 -11.03
CA ASN A 168 -51.20 22.17 -11.46
C ASN A 168 -52.18 21.86 -10.33
#